data_AF-A0A1U9NP31-F1
#
_entry.id   AF-A0A1U9NP31-F1
#
_cell.length_a   1.000
_cell.length_b   1.000
_cell.length_c   1.000
_cell.angle_alpha   90.00
_cell.angle_beta   90.00
_cell.angle_gamma   90.00
#
_symmetry.space_group_name_H-M   'P 1'
#
loop_
_entity.id
_entity.type
_entity.pdbx_description
1 polymer ?
#
loop_
_entity_poly.entity_id
_entity_poly.type
_entity_poly.pdbx_seq_one_letter_code
_entity_poly.pdbx_strand_id
1 'polypeptide(L)'
;MKTKAITVIGLLMAAAAPIVYSHCQIPCGIYDDQARIGSMAEDIRTIEKSMKQIEELSIDPGKNANQLVRWVTNKEEHAQKFSEDVTYYFMAQRLAPPEEGASVETQKEYNKQLTLLHKLLYNAMKAKQTTDLEYVAELRALLGDFEKAYFDEDSQAAMSDHGHEHGQAGHVHQH
;
A
#
# COMPACT_ATOMS: atom_id res chain seq x y z
N MET A 1 -25.47 -52.72 -3.66
CA MET A 1 -24.18 -52.39 -4.33
C MET A 1 -24.54 -51.56 -5.56
N LYS A 2 -24.19 -50.29 -5.80
CA LYS A 2 -23.20 -49.38 -5.25
C LYS A 2 -23.77 -47.94 -5.40
N THR A 3 -24.21 -47.31 -4.31
CA THR A 3 -24.55 -45.89 -4.24
C THR A 3 -23.38 -45.14 -3.61
N LYS A 4 -22.31 -44.90 -4.38
CA LYS A 4 -21.18 -44.06 -3.98
C LYS A 4 -20.53 -43.47 -5.23
N ALA A 5 -21.15 -42.46 -5.84
CA ALA A 5 -20.55 -41.78 -6.99
C ALA A 5 -20.90 -40.28 -7.11
N ILE A 6 -21.51 -39.65 -6.10
CA ILE A 6 -21.98 -38.25 -6.25
C ILE A 6 -21.29 -37.27 -5.29
N THR A 7 -20.53 -37.72 -4.30
CA THR A 7 -20.04 -36.84 -3.22
C THR A 7 -18.55 -36.43 -3.35
N VAL A 8 -18.08 -36.09 -4.55
CA VAL A 8 -16.68 -35.58 -4.71
C VAL A 8 -16.59 -34.30 -5.55
N ILE A 9 -17.64 -33.87 -6.25
CA ILE A 9 -17.57 -32.68 -7.13
C ILE A 9 -17.88 -31.35 -6.39
N GLY A 10 -18.35 -31.40 -5.14
CA GLY A 10 -18.75 -30.20 -4.38
C GLY A 10 -17.63 -29.46 -3.64
N LEU A 11 -16.40 -29.98 -3.61
CA LEU A 11 -15.32 -29.46 -2.75
C LEU A 11 -14.11 -28.96 -3.56
N LEU A 12 -14.35 -28.34 -4.71
CA LEU A 12 -13.30 -27.70 -5.51
C LEU A 12 -13.58 -26.22 -5.85
N MET A 13 -14.55 -25.58 -5.19
CA MET A 13 -14.94 -24.18 -5.45
C MET A 13 -14.59 -23.19 -4.33
N ALA A 14 -13.86 -23.59 -3.30
CA ALA A 14 -13.64 -22.74 -2.11
C ALA A 14 -12.30 -21.99 -2.05
N ALA A 15 -11.49 -21.94 -3.12
CA ALA A 15 -10.13 -21.40 -3.05
C ALA A 15 -9.74 -20.41 -4.15
N ALA A 16 -10.71 -19.68 -4.71
CA ALA A 16 -10.42 -18.48 -5.48
C ALA A 16 -10.99 -17.27 -4.73
N ALA A 17 -10.27 -16.81 -3.70
CA ALA A 17 -10.49 -15.46 -3.23
C ALA A 17 -10.19 -14.52 -4.41
N PRO A 18 -11.13 -13.66 -4.83
CA PRO A 18 -10.79 -12.64 -5.81
C PRO A 18 -9.68 -11.78 -5.21
N ILE A 19 -8.57 -11.64 -5.92
CA ILE A 19 -7.59 -10.60 -5.61
C ILE A 19 -8.29 -9.29 -5.96
N VAL A 20 -8.92 -8.67 -4.97
CA VAL A 20 -9.57 -7.37 -5.16
C VAL A 20 -8.45 -6.33 -5.15
N TYR A 21 -7.97 -5.96 -6.34
CA TYR A 21 -7.27 -4.70 -6.54
C TYR A 21 -8.29 -3.57 -6.51
N SER A 22 -8.79 -3.23 -5.31
CA SER A 22 -9.65 -2.07 -5.12
C SER A 22 -8.80 -0.81 -5.19
N HIS A 23 -8.64 -0.29 -6.41
CA HIS A 23 -8.18 1.07 -6.67
C HIS A 23 -9.14 1.75 -7.65
N CYS A 24 -10.45 1.63 -7.37
CA CYS A 24 -11.48 2.19 -8.24
C CYS A 24 -11.37 3.71 -8.40
N GLN A 25 -10.62 4.42 -7.54
CA GLN A 25 -10.57 5.89 -7.49
C GLN A 25 -11.98 6.54 -7.46
N ILE A 26 -12.97 5.73 -7.08
CA ILE A 26 -14.37 6.05 -6.84
C ILE A 26 -14.51 6.04 -5.32
N PRO A 27 -15.29 6.96 -4.73
CA PRO A 27 -15.55 7.00 -3.29
C PRO A 27 -16.41 5.80 -2.85
N CYS A 28 -15.82 4.61 -2.90
CA CYS A 28 -16.46 3.34 -2.56
C CYS A 28 -16.44 3.07 -1.05
N GLY A 29 -15.61 3.80 -0.28
CA GLY A 29 -15.52 3.66 1.18
C GLY A 29 -14.87 2.36 1.66
N ILE A 30 -14.30 1.54 0.76
CA ILE A 30 -13.67 0.26 1.10
C ILE A 30 -12.16 0.46 1.15
N TYR A 31 -11.61 0.54 2.36
CA TYR A 31 -10.19 0.75 2.63
C TYR A 31 -9.67 -0.31 3.61
N ASP A 32 -8.45 -0.77 3.38
CA ASP A 32 -7.71 -1.62 4.31
C ASP A 32 -6.28 -1.07 4.41
N ASP A 33 -6.13 -0.08 5.28
CA ASP A 33 -4.91 0.71 5.40
C ASP A 33 -3.76 -0.13 5.96
N GLN A 34 -4.04 -1.07 6.87
CA GLN A 34 -3.05 -2.01 7.40
C GLN A 34 -2.55 -2.96 6.30
N ALA A 35 -3.46 -3.55 5.51
CA ALA A 35 -3.04 -4.39 4.39
C ALA A 35 -2.24 -3.59 3.36
N ARG A 36 -2.60 -2.32 3.13
CA ARG A 36 -1.87 -1.43 2.24
C ARG A 36 -0.44 -1.18 2.71
N ILE A 37 -0.23 -0.85 3.98
CA ILE A 37 1.11 -0.67 4.55
C ILE A 37 1.90 -1.99 4.50
N GLY A 38 1.25 -3.13 4.73
CA GLY A 38 1.86 -4.46 4.56
C GLY A 38 2.37 -4.71 3.13
N SER A 39 1.56 -4.39 2.11
CA SER A 39 1.94 -4.45 0.70
C SER A 39 3.14 -3.54 0.39
N MET A 40 3.12 -2.31 0.90
CA MET A 40 4.25 -1.38 0.74
C MET A 40 5.55 -1.92 1.36
N ALA A 41 5.46 -2.60 2.51
CA ALA A 41 6.62 -3.26 3.13
C ALA A 41 7.12 -4.47 2.30
N GLU A 42 6.22 -5.19 1.62
CA GLU A 42 6.56 -6.24 0.66
C GLU A 42 7.27 -5.70 -0.58
N ASP A 43 6.82 -4.56 -1.11
CA ASP A 43 7.47 -3.87 -2.22
C ASP A 43 8.90 -3.45 -1.84
N ILE A 44 9.12 -2.88 -0.65
CA ILE A 44 10.47 -2.51 -0.17
C ILE A 44 11.38 -3.74 -0.11
N ARG A 45 10.90 -4.88 0.43
CA ARG A 45 11.67 -6.13 0.48
C ARG A 45 12.02 -6.64 -0.91
N THR A 46 11.10 -6.50 -1.87
CA THR A 46 11.31 -6.95 -3.26
C THR A 46 12.30 -6.06 -4.01
N ILE A 47 12.24 -4.74 -3.79
CA ILE A 47 13.22 -3.76 -4.29
C ILE A 47 14.62 -4.12 -3.77
N GLU A 48 14.75 -4.34 -2.46
CA GLU A 48 16.03 -4.71 -1.84
C GLU A 48 16.63 -5.99 -2.44
N LYS A 49 15.79 -7.04 -2.56
CA LYS A 49 16.20 -8.31 -3.16
C LYS A 49 16.65 -8.09 -4.61
N SER A 50 15.92 -7.30 -5.38
CA SER A 50 16.26 -7.00 -6.77
C SER A 50 17.60 -6.26 -6.87
N MET A 51 17.85 -5.27 -6.01
CA MET A 51 19.13 -4.55 -5.97
C MET A 51 20.30 -5.50 -5.68
N LYS A 52 20.17 -6.36 -4.66
CA LYS A 52 21.20 -7.35 -4.30
C LYS A 52 21.50 -8.30 -5.46
N GLN A 53 20.47 -8.76 -6.17
CA GLN A 53 20.64 -9.62 -7.34
C GLN A 53 21.27 -8.88 -8.53
N ILE A 54 20.95 -7.60 -8.73
CA ILE A 54 21.59 -6.79 -9.77
C ILE A 54 23.09 -6.68 -9.50
N GLU A 55 23.50 -6.35 -8.27
CA GLU A 55 24.91 -6.26 -7.89
C GLU A 55 25.65 -7.59 -8.09
N GLU A 56 25.06 -8.71 -7.63
CA GLU A 56 25.64 -10.05 -7.77
C GLU A 56 25.85 -10.44 -9.25
N LEU A 57 24.83 -10.24 -10.09
CA LEU A 57 24.86 -10.62 -11.50
C LEU A 57 25.73 -9.69 -12.35
N SER A 58 25.98 -8.47 -11.88
CA SER A 58 26.81 -7.47 -12.56
C SER A 58 28.31 -7.82 -12.52
N ILE A 59 28.72 -8.85 -11.78
CA ILE A 59 30.09 -9.40 -11.80
C ILE A 59 30.43 -9.99 -13.17
N ASP A 60 29.47 -10.61 -13.86
CA ASP A 60 29.62 -11.13 -15.23
C ASP A 60 28.39 -10.75 -16.09
N PRO A 61 28.31 -9.49 -16.53
CA PRO A 61 27.11 -8.98 -17.21
C PRO A 61 26.91 -9.61 -18.58
N GLY A 62 28.00 -10.05 -19.25
CA GLY A 62 27.94 -10.73 -20.53
C GLY A 62 27.16 -12.04 -20.47
N LYS A 63 27.31 -12.80 -19.38
CA LYS A 63 26.54 -14.05 -19.15
C LYS A 63 25.14 -13.82 -18.58
N ASN A 64 24.92 -12.68 -17.92
CA ASN A 64 23.71 -12.44 -17.13
C ASN A 64 22.78 -11.36 -17.70
N ALA A 65 23.02 -10.85 -18.91
CA ALA A 65 22.27 -9.75 -19.51
C ALA A 65 20.74 -9.90 -19.37
N ASN A 66 20.19 -11.09 -19.68
CA ASN A 66 18.75 -11.34 -19.56
C ASN A 66 18.25 -11.30 -18.13
N GLN A 67 19.03 -11.76 -17.15
CA GLN A 67 18.64 -11.72 -15.74
C GLN A 67 18.74 -10.32 -15.17
N LEU A 68 19.77 -9.56 -15.56
CA LEU A 68 19.93 -8.16 -15.16
C LEU A 68 18.71 -7.33 -15.60
N VAL A 69 18.28 -7.47 -16.86
CA VAL A 69 17.08 -6.79 -17.35
C VAL A 69 15.85 -7.14 -16.51
N ARG A 70 15.63 -8.43 -16.20
CA ARG A 70 14.48 -8.87 -15.39
C ARG A 70 14.50 -8.27 -13.99
N TRP A 71 15.65 -8.24 -13.32
CA TRP A 71 15.75 -7.69 -11.97
C TRP A 71 15.62 -6.16 -11.95
N VAL A 72 16.16 -5.45 -12.94
CA VAL A 72 15.96 -4.00 -13.09
C VAL A 72 14.48 -3.70 -13.31
N THR A 73 13.83 -4.37 -14.26
CA THR A 73 12.39 -4.19 -14.53
C THR A 73 11.55 -4.49 -13.28
N ASN A 74 11.81 -5.61 -12.59
CA ASN A 74 11.09 -5.96 -11.37
C ASN A 74 11.26 -4.89 -10.27
N LYS A 75 12.49 -4.39 -10.07
CA LYS A 75 12.75 -3.30 -9.12
C LYS A 75 11.96 -2.03 -9.47
N GLU A 76 11.92 -1.67 -10.74
CA GLU A 76 11.23 -0.48 -11.21
C GLU A 76 9.70 -0.58 -11.09
N GLU A 77 9.13 -1.76 -11.37
CA GLU A 77 7.71 -2.03 -11.20
C GLU A 77 7.29 -1.97 -9.73
N HIS A 78 8.06 -2.56 -8.82
CA HIS A 78 7.76 -2.51 -7.38
C HIS A 78 7.95 -1.09 -6.80
N ALA A 79 8.96 -0.35 -7.23
CA ALA A 79 9.11 1.06 -6.84
C ALA A 79 7.97 1.94 -7.38
N GLN A 80 7.43 1.60 -8.56
CA GLN A 80 6.27 2.28 -9.13
C GLN A 80 5.00 2.00 -8.31
N LYS A 81 4.69 0.73 -8.01
CA LYS A 81 3.53 0.34 -7.18
C LYS A 81 3.55 1.02 -5.82
N PHE A 82 4.71 1.01 -5.16
CA PHE A 82 4.92 1.71 -3.91
C PHE A 82 4.61 3.22 -4.03
N SER A 83 5.08 3.86 -5.10
CA SER A 83 4.85 5.28 -5.36
C SER A 83 3.38 5.59 -5.64
N GLU A 84 2.65 4.69 -6.29
CA GLU A 84 1.21 4.79 -6.54
C GLU A 84 0.41 4.64 -5.24
N ASP A 85 0.81 3.74 -4.34
CA ASP A 85 0.20 3.61 -3.02
C ASP A 85 0.43 4.88 -2.17
N VAL A 86 1.64 5.45 -2.20
CA VAL A 86 1.91 6.74 -1.53
C VAL A 86 1.02 7.85 -2.10
N THR A 87 0.99 8.01 -3.43
CA THR A 87 0.34 9.16 -4.06
C THR A 87 -1.17 9.01 -4.18
N TYR A 88 -1.67 7.93 -4.77
CA TYR A 88 -3.09 7.76 -5.05
C TYR A 88 -3.86 7.22 -3.85
N TYR A 89 -3.30 6.26 -3.11
CA TYR A 89 -4.01 5.70 -1.96
C TYR A 89 -3.88 6.64 -0.76
N PHE A 90 -2.67 6.91 -0.27
CA PHE A 90 -2.54 7.72 0.94
C PHE A 90 -2.75 9.21 0.72
N MET A 91 -2.01 9.86 -0.18
CA MET A 91 -2.12 11.32 -0.32
C MET A 91 -3.46 11.77 -0.90
N ALA A 92 -3.97 11.09 -1.93
CA ALA A 92 -5.17 11.56 -2.63
C ALA A 92 -6.49 11.03 -2.04
N GLN A 93 -6.52 9.82 -1.45
CA GLN A 93 -7.75 9.22 -0.93
C GLN A 93 -7.85 9.23 0.59
N ARG A 94 -6.73 9.13 1.32
CA ARG A 94 -6.77 8.97 2.79
C ARG A 94 -6.41 10.25 3.55
N LEU A 95 -5.40 11.00 3.11
CA LEU A 95 -4.90 12.17 3.81
C LEU A 95 -5.63 13.45 3.36
N ALA A 96 -6.78 13.73 3.95
CA ALA A 96 -7.55 14.93 3.66
C ALA A 96 -6.83 16.20 4.16
N PRO A 97 -6.77 17.27 3.35
CA PRO A 97 -6.33 18.58 3.84
C PRO A 97 -7.24 19.09 4.96
N PRO A 98 -6.70 19.68 6.04
CA PRO A 98 -7.51 20.26 7.10
C PRO A 98 -8.36 21.43 6.59
N GLU A 99 -9.57 21.58 7.14
CA GLU A 99 -10.44 22.72 6.84
C GLU A 99 -9.86 24.05 7.34
N GLU A 100 -10.33 25.16 6.76
CA GLU A 100 -9.98 26.49 7.23
C GLU A 100 -10.42 26.68 8.70
N GLY A 101 -9.47 27.07 9.55
CA GLY A 101 -9.72 27.22 11.00
C GLY A 101 -9.48 25.95 11.83
N ALA A 102 -9.00 24.86 11.23
CA ALA A 102 -8.57 23.66 11.97
C ALA A 102 -7.53 24.00 13.05
N SER A 103 -7.55 23.22 14.14
CA SER A 103 -6.62 23.41 15.27
C SER A 103 -5.14 23.34 14.83
N VAL A 104 -4.26 23.97 15.61
CA VAL A 104 -2.81 23.94 15.34
C VAL A 104 -2.28 22.50 15.39
N GLU A 105 -2.84 21.68 16.27
CA GLU A 105 -2.54 20.27 16.44
C GLU A 105 -2.92 19.46 15.20
N THR A 106 -4.14 19.65 14.68
CA THR A 106 -4.61 18.99 13.44
C THR A 106 -3.71 19.34 12.25
N GLN A 107 -3.37 20.63 12.10
CA GLN A 107 -2.48 21.08 11.03
C GLN A 107 -1.07 20.48 11.17
N LYS A 108 -0.55 20.36 12.40
CA LYS A 108 0.75 19.78 12.67
C LYS A 108 0.79 18.29 12.33
N GLU A 109 -0.24 17.54 12.68
CA GLU A 109 -0.30 16.10 12.39
C GLU A 109 -0.44 15.85 10.87
N TYR A 110 -1.32 16.57 10.19
CA TYR A 110 -1.41 16.53 8.73
C TYR A 110 -0.06 16.80 8.06
N ASN A 111 0.63 17.88 8.46
CA ASN A 111 1.93 18.25 7.88
C ASN A 111 3.01 17.19 8.16
N LYS A 112 2.99 16.55 9.33
CA LYS A 112 3.89 15.46 9.68
C LYS A 112 3.66 14.25 8.77
N GLN A 113 2.42 13.81 8.60
CA GLN A 113 2.08 12.69 7.72
C GLN A 113 2.42 12.98 6.25
N LEU A 114 2.06 14.17 5.76
CA LEU A 114 2.39 14.62 4.41
C LEU A 114 3.91 14.64 4.16
N THR A 115 4.67 15.10 5.14
CA THR A 115 6.15 15.13 5.06
C THR A 115 6.72 13.72 4.98
N LEU A 116 6.20 12.77 5.77
CA LEU A 116 6.63 11.37 5.73
C LEU A 116 6.31 10.74 4.37
N LEU A 117 5.10 10.93 3.85
CA LEU A 117 4.69 10.46 2.52
C LEU A 117 5.57 11.02 1.40
N HIS A 118 5.88 12.32 1.44
CA HIS A 118 6.80 12.94 0.47
C HIS A 118 8.20 12.31 0.53
N LYS A 119 8.74 12.07 1.73
CA LYS A 119 10.04 11.41 1.88
C LYS A 119 10.01 9.96 1.39
N LEU A 120 8.93 9.22 1.63
CA LEU A 120 8.71 7.88 1.10
C LEU A 120 8.78 7.90 -0.44
N LEU A 121 8.06 8.82 -1.09
CA LEU A 121 8.07 8.98 -2.54
C LEU A 121 9.47 9.31 -3.10
N TYR A 122 10.18 10.24 -2.46
CA TYR A 122 11.54 10.61 -2.85
C TYR A 122 12.50 9.41 -2.78
N ASN A 123 12.50 8.69 -1.66
CA ASN A 123 13.38 7.54 -1.48
C ASN A 123 12.99 6.37 -2.38
N ALA A 124 11.70 6.19 -2.70
CA ALA A 124 11.25 5.19 -3.68
C ALA A 124 11.80 5.50 -5.07
N MET A 125 11.82 6.77 -5.49
CA MET A 125 12.44 7.19 -6.75
C MET A 125 13.96 6.94 -6.74
N LYS A 126 14.64 7.22 -5.63
CA LYS A 126 16.08 6.92 -5.49
C LYS A 126 16.38 5.43 -5.57
N ALA A 127 15.57 4.60 -4.90
CA ALA A 127 15.67 3.15 -4.98
C ALA A 127 15.35 2.63 -6.40
N LYS A 128 14.44 3.29 -7.13
CA LYS A 128 14.15 2.99 -8.54
C LYS A 128 15.37 3.24 -9.44
N GLN A 129 16.12 4.31 -9.20
CA GLN A 129 17.23 4.75 -10.06
C GLN A 129 18.60 4.13 -9.74
N THR A 130 18.78 3.55 -8.54
CA THR A 130 20.09 3.09 -8.05
C THR A 130 20.04 1.67 -7.51
N THR A 131 21.16 1.13 -7.05
CA THR A 131 21.28 -0.11 -6.27
C THR A 131 21.76 0.15 -4.84
N ASP A 132 21.75 1.41 -4.40
CA ASP A 132 22.19 1.79 -3.07
C ASP A 132 21.13 1.39 -2.02
N LEU A 133 21.55 0.51 -1.11
CA LEU A 133 20.68 -0.04 -0.06
C LEU A 133 20.39 0.98 1.04
N GLU A 134 21.05 2.14 1.07
CA GLU A 134 20.71 3.23 2.00
C GLU A 134 19.26 3.68 1.82
N TYR A 135 18.80 3.82 0.58
CA TYR A 135 17.43 4.25 0.28
C TYR A 135 16.39 3.20 0.69
N VAL A 136 16.75 1.92 0.65
CA VAL A 136 15.89 0.84 1.15
C VAL A 136 15.78 0.91 2.67
N ALA A 137 16.90 1.16 3.37
CA ALA A 137 16.89 1.32 4.82
C ALA A 137 16.03 2.51 5.24
N GLU A 138 16.18 3.64 4.56
CA GLU A 138 15.39 4.84 4.78
C GLU A 138 13.89 4.61 4.49
N LEU A 139 13.55 3.92 3.40
CA LEU A 139 12.16 3.53 3.09
C LEU A 139 11.53 2.71 4.23
N ARG A 140 12.24 1.73 4.78
CA ARG A 140 11.73 0.92 5.90
C ARG A 140 11.50 1.77 7.15
N ALA A 141 12.44 2.67 7.48
CA ALA A 141 12.31 3.55 8.64
C ALA A 141 11.12 4.52 8.48
N LEU A 142 11.06 5.20 7.34
CA LEU A 142 9.99 6.15 7.03
C LEU A 142 8.61 5.49 6.98
N LEU A 143 8.51 4.26 6.46
CA LEU A 143 7.23 3.54 6.40
C LEU A 143 6.75 3.21 7.81
N GLY A 144 7.65 2.78 8.70
CA GLY A 144 7.31 2.53 10.10
C GLY A 144 6.95 3.80 10.88
N ASP A 145 7.59 4.93 10.57
CA ASP A 145 7.24 6.22 11.18
C ASP A 145 5.91 6.75 10.65
N PHE A 146 5.62 6.56 9.35
CA PHE A 146 4.33 6.86 8.77
C PHE A 146 3.23 6.00 9.37
N GLU A 147 3.42 4.68 9.46
CA GLU A 147 2.46 3.76 10.06
C GLU A 147 2.07 4.19 11.48
N LYS A 148 3.07 4.52 12.32
CA LYS A 148 2.82 5.01 13.68
C LYS A 148 2.06 6.33 13.69
N ALA A 149 2.48 7.30 12.87
CA ALA A 149 1.83 8.61 12.82
C ALA A 149 0.39 8.52 12.30
N TYR A 150 0.16 7.66 11.32
CA TYR A 150 -1.13 7.47 10.67
C TYR A 150 -2.15 6.77 11.57
N PHE A 151 -1.72 5.75 12.32
CA PHE A 151 -2.61 4.99 13.21
C PHE A 151 -2.69 5.50 14.64
N ASP A 152 -2.00 6.58 14.98
CA ASP A 152 -2.13 7.24 16.29
C ASP A 152 -3.60 7.60 16.56
N GLU A 153 -4.08 7.41 17.80
CA GLU A 153 -5.50 7.54 18.14
C GLU A 153 -6.03 8.95 17.85
N ASP A 154 -5.19 9.96 18.06
CA ASP A 154 -5.48 11.37 17.75
C ASP A 154 -5.53 11.64 16.23
N SER A 155 -4.78 10.87 15.43
CA SER A 155 -4.74 10.99 13.96
C SER A 155 -6.01 10.41 13.31
N GLN A 156 -6.54 9.31 13.84
CA GLN A 156 -7.73 8.67 13.26
C GLN A 156 -9.02 9.46 13.52
N ALA A 157 -9.12 10.16 14.66
CA ALA A 157 -10.27 11.00 14.98
C ALA A 157 -10.46 12.13 13.94
N ALA A 158 -9.36 12.76 13.51
CA ALA A 158 -9.38 13.81 12.48
C ALA A 158 -9.76 13.30 11.08
N MET A 159 -9.60 12.00 10.81
CA MET A 159 -9.90 11.38 9.52
C MET A 159 -11.34 10.82 9.44
N SER A 160 -11.97 10.54 10.58
CA SER A 160 -13.33 9.99 10.66
C SER A 160 -14.46 10.99 10.40
N ASP A 161 -14.17 12.30 10.45
CA ASP A 161 -15.18 13.37 10.30
C ASP A 161 -15.66 13.57 8.84
N HIS A 162 -14.95 12.99 7.87
CA HIS A 162 -15.37 12.96 6.46
C HIS A 162 -16.35 11.81 6.13
N GLY A 163 -16.91 11.16 7.15
CA GLY A 163 -17.93 10.12 7.06
C GLY A 163 -19.28 10.54 7.63
N HIS A 164 -19.81 11.71 7.27
CA HIS A 164 -21.19 12.07 7.62
C HIS A 164 -22.18 11.65 6.51
N GLU A 165 -22.88 10.53 6.73
CA GLU A 165 -24.29 10.58 7.11
C GLU A 165 -24.84 9.20 7.52
N HIS A 166 -25.50 9.22 8.67
CA HIS A 166 -26.20 8.10 9.28
C HIS A 166 -27.35 7.60 8.41
N GLY A 167 -27.25 6.37 7.91
CA GLY A 167 -28.42 5.60 7.50
C GLY A 167 -29.08 4.95 8.71
N GLN A 168 -29.83 5.71 9.51
CA GLN A 168 -30.84 5.11 10.40
C GLN A 168 -31.87 4.39 9.51
N ALA A 169 -31.79 3.07 9.45
CA ALA A 169 -32.83 2.24 8.86
C ALA A 169 -34.08 2.35 9.75
N GLY A 170 -34.98 3.26 9.36
CA GLY A 170 -36.33 3.37 9.90
C GLY A 170 -37.06 2.04 9.74
N HIS A 171 -37.36 1.41 10.86
CA HIS A 171 -38.26 0.27 10.93
C HIS A 171 -39.69 0.81 10.81
N VAL A 172 -40.26 0.79 9.60
CA VAL A 172 -41.70 0.98 9.39
C VAL A 172 -42.29 -0.38 9.04
N HIS A 173 -42.83 -1.05 10.06
CA HIS A 173 -43.81 -2.11 9.86
C HIS A 173 -45.20 -1.48 9.77
N GLN A 174 -45.78 -1.47 8.57
CA GLN A 174 -47.23 -1.45 8.37
C GLN A 174 -47.55 -2.38 7.19
N HIS A 175 -48.05 -3.58 7.51
CA HIS A 175 -49.35 -4.13 7.08
C HIS A 175 -49.49 -5.56 7.63
#